data_AF-A0A3S0PMI1-F1
#
_entry.id   AF-A0A3S0PMI1-F1
#
_cell.length_a   1.000
_cell.length_b   1.000
_cell.length_c   1.000
_cell.angle_alpha   90.00
_cell.angle_beta   90.00
_cell.angle_gamma   90.00
#
_symmetry.space_group_name_H-M   'P 1'
#
loop_
_entity.id
_entity.type
_entity.pdbx_description
1 polymer ?
#
loop_
_entity_poly.entity_id
_entity_poly.type
_entity_poly.pdbx_seq_one_letter_code
_entity_poly.pdbx_strand_id
1 'polypeptide(L)'
;MVDIESLLSPISEQEPSGTYLKLDRSAYRSLRNSYNTAQSSFRQLIETPDASGDEALLEANQNNWDQLRQDTFSALTSSTKDLELLGWYIASQLFTSNPYQALSDSTQVLNQLIEKYWDCLHPTLPENKIKSSDESGAAKEIVEFRIKPLLQLVGESNESTALFMPLQLISLIEDITFGDYLRAERSGELAELKENAQRLFSSEVEQTTLLLAQSYQHLSQAETTIAQQCQAIGISPISFRYIKSNIADSINAIRYLAEDKFAVWPLDEQFELRQEAPVEETPVPEAVQPAASESTGEATPNVQGNVAQPAEVHNPSSQASVTQTFQTQPINISANVASRDQAFQELRKIAEYFKATEPHSPISFLLERAIRWGYMSLPELLEEMTGGNSSVITHINQLTGMDNLDKVELATNVTSNSTGEVPSSSFTPNVPAAAPAEISQPSPSSISLPTEESAPTQTIQTEKSSTESSGNLTDFEW
;
A
#
# COMPACT_ATOMS: atom_id res chain seq x y z
N MET A 1 -5.75 24.36 0.45
CA MET A 1 -5.29 24.25 1.84
C MET A 1 -6.42 23.60 2.64
N VAL A 2 -6.10 22.67 3.53
CA VAL A 2 -7.09 21.99 4.36
C VAL A 2 -7.54 22.95 5.46
N ASP A 3 -8.86 23.10 5.65
CA ASP A 3 -9.42 23.93 6.72
C ASP A 3 -9.49 23.11 8.02
N ILE A 4 -8.35 23.06 8.72
CA ILE A 4 -8.16 22.32 9.97
C ILE A 4 -9.14 22.81 11.05
N GLU A 5 -9.36 24.13 11.16
CA GLU A 5 -10.21 24.73 12.19
C GLU A 5 -11.66 24.28 12.05
N SER A 6 -12.21 24.34 10.83
CA SER A 6 -13.57 23.86 10.56
C SER A 6 -13.71 22.36 10.81
N LEU A 7 -12.72 21.55 10.40
CA LEU A 7 -12.75 20.10 10.61
C LEU A 7 -12.71 19.71 12.10
N LEU A 8 -12.05 20.51 12.94
CA LEU A 8 -11.94 20.29 14.38
C LEU A 8 -13.01 21.01 15.21
N SER A 9 -13.85 21.85 14.60
CA SER A 9 -14.95 22.51 15.29
C SER A 9 -16.05 21.49 15.63
N PRO A 10 -16.65 21.54 16.84
CA PRO A 10 -17.75 20.62 17.19
C PRO A 10 -18.94 20.85 16.26
N ILE A 11 -19.67 19.78 15.93
CA ILE A 11 -20.87 19.87 15.08
C ILE A 11 -21.97 20.69 15.79
N SER A 12 -22.16 20.44 17.08
CA SER A 12 -23.03 21.24 17.95
C SER A 12 -22.56 21.16 19.41
N GLU A 13 -23.11 22.00 20.29
CA GLU A 13 -22.80 21.94 21.72
C GLU A 13 -23.29 20.65 22.39
N GLN A 14 -24.45 20.12 21.95
CA GLN A 14 -25.07 18.93 22.55
C GLN A 14 -24.52 17.63 21.96
N GLU A 15 -24.18 17.63 20.67
CA GLU A 15 -23.60 16.49 19.96
C GLU A 15 -22.31 16.94 19.26
N PRO A 16 -21.16 16.99 19.97
CA PRO A 16 -19.91 17.50 19.41
C PRO A 16 -19.41 16.73 18.19
N SER A 17 -19.70 15.43 18.14
CA SER A 17 -19.39 14.54 17.00
C SER A 17 -20.55 14.37 16.02
N GLY A 18 -21.69 15.02 16.23
CA GLY A 18 -22.89 14.86 15.41
C GLY A 18 -23.38 13.42 15.35
N THR A 19 -23.93 13.01 14.20
CA THR A 19 -24.64 11.74 14.05
C THR A 19 -23.78 10.67 13.35
N TYR A 20 -24.05 9.40 13.65
CA TYR A 20 -23.44 8.29 12.91
C TYR A 20 -24.15 8.11 11.58
N LEU A 21 -23.60 8.69 10.51
CA LEU A 21 -24.28 8.77 9.20
C LEU A 21 -24.62 7.41 8.60
N LYS A 22 -23.92 6.32 8.96
CA LYS A 22 -24.27 4.98 8.47
C LYS A 22 -25.68 4.52 8.85
N LEU A 23 -26.27 5.11 9.89
CA LEU A 23 -27.67 4.90 10.26
C LEU A 23 -28.65 5.70 9.38
N ASP A 24 -28.20 6.83 8.81
CA ASP A 24 -28.90 7.52 7.73
C ASP A 24 -28.50 6.91 6.38
N ARG A 25 -29.29 5.90 5.96
CA ARG A 25 -29.05 5.15 4.73
C ARG A 25 -28.95 6.07 3.49
N SER A 26 -29.71 7.16 3.44
CA SER A 26 -29.66 8.10 2.31
C SER A 26 -28.35 8.87 2.29
N ALA A 27 -28.01 9.53 3.39
CA ALA A 27 -26.82 10.38 3.48
C ALA A 27 -25.53 9.57 3.27
N TYR A 28 -25.40 8.41 3.94
CA TYR A 28 -24.22 7.57 3.82
C TYR A 28 -24.07 6.95 2.43
N ARG A 29 -25.16 6.53 1.77
CA ARG A 29 -25.08 5.99 0.41
C ARG A 29 -24.55 7.02 -0.59
N SER A 30 -24.94 8.29 -0.46
CA SER A 30 -24.42 9.35 -1.32
C SER A 30 -22.89 9.49 -1.17
N LEU A 31 -22.40 9.56 0.06
CA LEU A 31 -20.97 9.63 0.38
C LEU A 31 -20.22 8.40 -0.13
N ARG A 32 -20.76 7.19 0.10
CA ARG A 32 -20.15 5.94 -0.35
C ARG A 32 -20.10 5.84 -1.86
N ASN A 33 -21.13 6.31 -2.56
CA ASN A 33 -21.14 6.36 -4.03
C ASN A 33 -20.05 7.30 -4.54
N SER A 34 -19.90 8.49 -3.94
CA SER A 34 -18.82 9.44 -4.26
C SER A 34 -17.44 8.79 -4.11
N TYR A 35 -17.22 8.06 -3.00
CA TYR A 35 -15.98 7.32 -2.76
C TYR A 35 -15.73 6.21 -3.80
N ASN A 36 -16.74 5.40 -4.10
CA ASN A 36 -16.64 4.33 -5.08
C ASN A 36 -16.36 4.87 -6.49
N THR A 37 -16.97 6.00 -6.86
CA THR A 37 -16.74 6.67 -8.15
C THR A 37 -15.29 7.16 -8.27
N ALA A 38 -14.77 7.83 -7.24
CA ALA A 38 -13.38 8.29 -7.20
C ALA A 38 -12.37 7.12 -7.30
N GLN A 39 -12.61 6.04 -6.56
CA GLN A 39 -11.80 4.82 -6.64
C GLN A 39 -11.86 4.17 -8.04
N SER A 40 -13.05 4.12 -8.64
CA SER A 40 -13.24 3.51 -9.97
C SER A 40 -12.57 4.33 -11.06
N SER A 41 -12.66 5.66 -11.04
CA SER A 41 -11.97 6.51 -12.00
C SER A 41 -10.46 6.45 -11.83
N PHE A 42 -9.97 6.35 -10.59
CA PHE A 42 -8.54 6.19 -10.35
C PHE A 42 -8.03 4.86 -10.89
N ARG A 43 -8.77 3.77 -10.65
CA ARG A 43 -8.46 2.46 -11.23
C ARG A 43 -8.42 2.50 -12.75
N GLN A 44 -9.43 3.12 -13.37
CA GLN A 44 -9.48 3.28 -14.81
C GLN A 44 -8.28 4.06 -15.35
N LEU A 45 -7.86 5.12 -14.65
CA LEU A 45 -6.69 5.92 -15.02
C LEU A 45 -5.40 5.09 -14.98
N ILE A 46 -5.18 4.26 -13.96
CA ILE A 46 -3.95 3.48 -13.81
C ILE A 46 -3.89 2.23 -14.70
N GLU A 47 -5.05 1.63 -15.04
CA GLU A 47 -5.13 0.40 -15.84
C GLU A 47 -5.16 0.68 -17.35
N THR A 48 -5.49 1.91 -17.76
CA THR A 48 -5.55 2.29 -19.18
C THR A 48 -4.15 2.59 -19.72
N PRO A 49 -3.68 1.88 -20.77
CA PRO A 49 -2.41 2.22 -21.42
C PRO A 49 -2.43 3.64 -21.98
N ASP A 50 -1.32 4.36 -21.86
CA ASP A 50 -1.16 5.74 -22.35
C ASP A 50 -2.17 6.76 -21.78
N ALA A 51 -2.82 6.46 -20.64
CA ALA A 51 -3.81 7.33 -20.01
C ALA A 51 -3.27 8.72 -19.63
N SER A 52 -1.96 8.88 -19.49
CA SER A 52 -1.31 10.18 -19.28
C SER A 52 -1.55 11.17 -20.44
N GLY A 53 -1.90 10.68 -21.63
CA GLY A 53 -2.29 11.50 -22.79
C GLY A 53 -3.80 11.65 -22.94
N ASP A 54 -4.61 10.98 -22.12
CA ASP A 54 -6.07 11.05 -22.18
C ASP A 54 -6.58 12.11 -21.18
N GLU A 55 -6.72 13.33 -21.68
CA GLU A 55 -7.19 14.48 -20.90
C GLU A 55 -8.57 14.24 -20.27
N ALA A 56 -9.44 13.47 -20.94
CA ALA A 56 -10.77 13.18 -20.42
C ALA A 56 -10.72 12.23 -19.21
N LEU A 57 -9.84 11.23 -19.22
CA LEU A 57 -9.64 10.36 -18.05
C LEU A 57 -9.01 11.09 -16.88
N LEU A 58 -8.01 11.94 -17.14
CA LEU A 58 -7.37 12.77 -16.13
C LEU A 58 -8.37 13.74 -15.48
N GLU A 59 -9.16 14.45 -16.30
CA GLU A 59 -10.19 15.38 -15.83
C GLU A 59 -11.30 14.65 -15.06
N ALA A 60 -11.79 13.51 -15.56
CA ALA A 60 -12.81 12.72 -14.87
C ALA A 60 -12.32 12.23 -13.51
N ASN A 61 -11.08 11.72 -13.43
CA ASN A 61 -10.49 11.32 -12.15
C ASN A 61 -10.38 12.51 -11.20
N GLN A 62 -9.82 13.63 -11.66
CA GLN A 62 -9.68 14.85 -10.85
C GLN A 62 -11.03 15.31 -10.28
N ASN A 63 -12.06 15.40 -11.14
CA ASN A 63 -13.39 15.82 -10.74
C ASN A 63 -14.03 14.89 -9.69
N ASN A 64 -13.86 13.58 -9.83
CA ASN A 64 -14.42 12.63 -8.87
C ASN A 64 -13.73 12.71 -7.50
N TRP A 65 -12.41 12.90 -7.46
CA TRP A 65 -11.70 13.12 -6.19
C TRP A 65 -12.03 14.47 -5.56
N ASP A 66 -12.24 15.50 -6.38
CA ASP A 66 -12.71 16.82 -5.92
C ASP A 66 -14.10 16.74 -5.31
N GLN A 67 -15.01 16.00 -5.95
CA GLN A 67 -16.36 15.78 -5.42
C GLN A 67 -16.33 15.00 -4.10
N LEU A 68 -15.57 13.91 -4.02
CA LEU A 68 -15.39 13.15 -2.77
C LEU A 68 -14.85 14.04 -1.66
N ARG A 69 -13.85 14.87 -1.95
CA ARG A 69 -13.25 15.78 -0.97
C ARG A 69 -14.27 16.80 -0.46
N GLN A 70 -15.09 17.37 -1.34
CA GLN A 70 -16.15 18.32 -0.97
C GLN A 70 -17.24 17.64 -0.13
N ASP A 71 -17.69 16.46 -0.54
CA ASP A 71 -18.75 15.71 0.16
C ASP A 71 -18.30 15.31 1.56
N THR A 72 -17.09 14.75 1.68
CA THR A 72 -16.52 14.36 2.97
C THR A 72 -16.22 15.56 3.85
N PHE A 73 -15.69 16.67 3.31
CA PHE A 73 -15.50 17.91 4.07
C PHE A 73 -16.83 18.45 4.61
N SER A 74 -17.86 18.51 3.76
CA SER A 74 -19.20 18.95 4.16
C SER A 74 -19.76 18.08 5.29
N ALA A 75 -19.68 16.75 5.15
CA ALA A 75 -20.13 15.82 6.19
C ALA A 75 -19.34 16.00 7.50
N LEU A 76 -18.00 16.11 7.42
CA LEU A 76 -17.11 16.23 8.57
C LEU A 76 -17.25 17.57 9.32
N THR A 77 -17.74 18.61 8.66
CA THR A 77 -17.90 19.94 9.25
C THR A 77 -19.32 20.23 9.70
N SER A 78 -20.33 19.59 9.11
CA SER A 78 -21.74 19.91 9.37
C SER A 78 -22.55 18.81 10.04
N SER A 79 -22.13 17.55 9.95
CA SER A 79 -23.00 16.41 10.25
C SER A 79 -22.39 15.37 11.19
N THR A 80 -21.08 15.12 11.09
CA THR A 80 -20.42 14.02 11.80
C THR A 80 -18.94 14.24 12.04
N LYS A 81 -18.37 13.64 13.09
CA LYS A 81 -16.93 13.38 13.22
C LYS A 81 -16.74 11.88 13.11
N ASP A 82 -16.30 11.42 11.95
CA ASP A 82 -16.25 10.00 11.60
C ASP A 82 -14.89 9.60 11.01
N LEU A 83 -14.25 8.58 11.59
CA LEU A 83 -12.92 8.11 11.16
C LEU A 83 -12.92 7.46 9.76
N GLU A 84 -14.02 6.81 9.34
CA GLU A 84 -14.13 6.25 7.99
C GLU A 84 -14.16 7.38 6.96
N LEU A 85 -15.01 8.38 7.18
CA LEU A 85 -15.12 9.53 6.27
C LEU A 85 -13.86 10.40 6.28
N LEU A 86 -13.21 10.55 7.44
CA LEU A 86 -11.93 11.24 7.51
C LEU A 86 -10.83 10.49 6.75
N GLY A 87 -10.83 9.15 6.79
CA GLY A 87 -9.93 8.34 5.97
C GLY A 87 -10.13 8.59 4.47
N TRP A 88 -11.38 8.68 4.00
CA TRP A 88 -11.67 9.03 2.61
C TRP A 88 -11.25 10.47 2.26
N TYR A 89 -11.46 11.41 3.19
CA TYR A 89 -11.01 12.79 3.03
C TYR A 89 -9.48 12.89 2.92
N ILE A 90 -8.72 12.18 3.77
CA ILE A 90 -7.25 12.11 3.72
C ILE A 90 -6.79 11.55 2.38
N ALA A 91 -7.37 10.44 1.92
CA ALA A 91 -7.03 9.85 0.63
C ALA A 91 -7.25 10.82 -0.53
N SER A 92 -8.33 11.62 -0.49
CA SER A 92 -8.62 12.62 -1.52
C SER A 92 -7.63 13.79 -1.58
N GLN A 93 -6.83 14.02 -0.53
CA GLN A 93 -5.85 15.11 -0.50
C GLN A 93 -4.69 14.92 -1.46
N LEU A 94 -4.37 13.65 -1.77
CA LEU A 94 -3.34 13.26 -2.73
C LEU A 94 -3.65 13.69 -4.16
N PHE A 95 -4.91 14.04 -4.45
CA PHE A 95 -5.38 14.49 -5.76
C PHE A 95 -5.60 16.01 -5.79
N THR A 96 -4.97 16.75 -4.87
CA THR A 96 -4.99 18.22 -4.89
C THR A 96 -3.75 18.76 -5.59
N SER A 97 -3.74 20.06 -5.89
CA SER A 97 -2.57 20.74 -6.47
C SER A 97 -1.35 20.79 -5.54
N ASN A 98 -1.54 20.60 -4.23
CA ASN A 98 -0.47 20.63 -3.22
C ASN A 98 -0.60 19.40 -2.30
N PRO A 99 -0.36 18.19 -2.85
CA PRO A 99 -0.78 16.95 -2.20
C PRO A 99 -0.07 16.68 -0.88
N TYR A 100 1.23 16.96 -0.76
CA TYR A 100 1.98 16.74 0.48
C TYR A 100 1.58 17.70 1.60
N GLN A 101 1.27 18.97 1.27
CA GLN A 101 0.76 19.91 2.26
C GLN A 101 -0.61 19.45 2.76
N ALA A 102 -1.50 19.10 1.84
CA ALA A 102 -2.83 18.65 2.17
C ALA A 102 -2.82 17.31 2.94
N LEU A 103 -1.88 16.40 2.65
CA LEU A 103 -1.65 15.18 3.42
C LEU A 103 -1.17 15.48 4.84
N SER A 104 -0.19 16.37 5.00
CA SER A 104 0.32 16.79 6.31
C SER A 104 -0.81 17.40 7.17
N ASP A 105 -1.55 18.36 6.61
CA ASP A 105 -2.66 19.03 7.30
C ASP A 105 -3.79 18.04 7.67
N SER A 106 -4.16 17.13 6.77
CA SER A 106 -5.26 16.19 7.01
C SER A 106 -4.89 15.06 7.98
N THR A 107 -3.63 14.61 7.98
CA THR A 107 -3.12 13.67 9.00
C THR A 107 -3.00 14.34 10.38
N GLN A 108 -2.72 15.65 10.42
CA GLN A 108 -2.80 16.44 11.65
C GLN A 108 -4.23 16.44 12.21
N VAL A 109 -5.24 16.61 11.35
CA VAL A 109 -6.66 16.52 11.74
C VAL A 109 -6.99 15.14 12.29
N LEU A 110 -6.50 14.05 11.69
CA LEU A 110 -6.70 12.69 12.22
C LEU A 110 -6.26 12.57 13.67
N ASN A 111 -5.04 12.99 13.97
CA ASN A 111 -4.52 12.92 15.33
C ASN A 111 -5.37 13.75 16.31
N GLN A 112 -5.62 15.02 15.99
CA GLN A 112 -6.36 15.92 16.88
C GLN A 112 -7.83 15.52 17.05
N LEU A 113 -8.44 14.93 16.03
CA LEU A 113 -9.83 14.47 16.08
C LEU A 113 -9.96 13.23 16.96
N ILE A 114 -8.99 12.31 16.91
CA ILE A 114 -8.91 11.18 17.85
C ILE A 114 -8.73 11.70 19.29
N GLU A 115 -7.77 12.60 19.53
CA GLU A 115 -7.51 13.16 20.86
C GLU A 115 -8.73 13.89 21.45
N LYS A 116 -9.42 14.70 20.63
CA LYS A 116 -10.49 15.58 21.09
C LYS A 116 -11.85 14.90 21.22
N TYR A 117 -12.18 13.95 20.35
CA TYR A 117 -13.54 13.42 20.22
C TYR A 117 -13.67 11.95 20.57
N TRP A 118 -12.60 11.27 20.99
CA TRP A 118 -12.55 9.80 21.15
C TRP A 118 -13.85 9.18 21.71
N ASP A 119 -14.34 9.68 22.84
CA ASP A 119 -15.48 9.08 23.54
C ASP A 119 -16.78 9.06 22.72
N CYS A 120 -17.01 10.11 21.94
CA CYS A 120 -18.21 10.28 21.11
C CYS A 120 -17.93 10.13 19.61
N LEU A 121 -16.73 9.66 19.24
CA LEU A 121 -16.30 9.58 17.85
C LEU A 121 -17.02 8.48 17.08
N HIS A 122 -17.39 8.77 15.83
CA HIS A 122 -17.93 7.79 14.90
C HIS A 122 -16.78 7.12 14.11
N PRO A 123 -16.95 5.87 13.63
CA PRO A 123 -18.12 5.01 13.76
C PRO A 123 -18.39 4.55 15.20
N THR A 124 -19.66 4.47 15.58
CA THR A 124 -20.06 3.95 16.89
C THR A 124 -21.02 2.77 16.72
N LEU A 125 -20.88 1.74 17.56
CA LEU A 125 -21.75 0.57 17.50
C LEU A 125 -23.12 0.96 18.10
N PRO A 126 -24.24 0.80 17.36
CA PRO A 126 -25.56 1.11 17.90
C PRO A 126 -25.90 0.28 19.13
N GLU A 127 -26.59 0.85 20.11
CA GLU A 127 -26.91 0.18 21.39
C GLU A 127 -27.61 -1.17 21.20
N ASN A 128 -28.53 -1.26 20.24
CA ASN A 128 -29.26 -2.50 19.94
C ASN A 128 -28.41 -3.58 19.23
N LYS A 129 -27.14 -3.27 18.91
CA LYS A 129 -26.18 -4.19 18.31
C LYS A 129 -25.08 -4.63 19.27
N ILE A 130 -25.01 -4.03 20.47
CA ILE A 130 -24.10 -4.44 21.53
C ILE A 130 -24.57 -5.79 22.08
N LYS A 131 -23.67 -6.78 22.10
CA LYS A 131 -23.98 -8.15 22.53
C LYS A 131 -23.66 -8.36 24.00
N SER A 132 -22.60 -7.73 24.49
CA SER A 132 -22.16 -7.81 25.88
C SER A 132 -23.21 -7.25 26.83
N SER A 133 -23.43 -7.95 27.94
CA SER A 133 -24.37 -7.56 28.99
C SER A 133 -23.76 -6.66 30.06
N ASP A 134 -22.43 -6.51 30.08
CA ASP A 134 -21.69 -5.67 31.00
C ASP A 134 -21.01 -4.49 30.29
N GLU A 135 -20.74 -3.43 31.04
CA GLU A 135 -20.17 -2.18 30.54
C GLU A 135 -18.77 -2.35 29.94
N SER A 136 -17.94 -3.24 30.52
CA SER A 136 -16.58 -3.50 30.02
C SER A 136 -16.61 -4.20 28.66
N GLY A 137 -17.47 -5.21 28.51
CA GLY A 137 -17.68 -5.88 27.22
C GLY A 137 -18.25 -4.94 26.16
N ALA A 138 -19.22 -4.10 26.52
CA ALA A 138 -19.79 -3.11 25.62
C ALA A 138 -18.73 -2.10 25.11
N ALA A 139 -17.87 -1.59 26.00
CA ALA A 139 -16.80 -0.67 25.62
C ALA A 139 -15.81 -1.30 24.64
N LYS A 140 -15.47 -2.58 24.80
CA LYS A 140 -14.60 -3.32 23.86
C LYS A 140 -15.24 -3.41 22.48
N GLU A 141 -16.50 -3.83 22.41
CA GLU A 141 -17.24 -3.93 21.13
C GLU A 141 -17.34 -2.58 20.42
N ILE A 142 -17.57 -1.49 21.16
CA ILE A 142 -17.65 -0.14 20.59
C ILE A 142 -16.30 0.29 20.02
N VAL A 143 -15.20 0.13 20.76
CA VAL A 143 -13.88 0.57 20.28
C VAL A 143 -13.38 -0.29 19.13
N GLU A 144 -13.54 -1.62 19.19
CA GLU A 144 -13.21 -2.51 18.06
C GLU A 144 -13.99 -2.10 16.80
N PHE A 145 -15.27 -1.77 16.94
CA PHE A 145 -16.08 -1.29 15.84
C PHE A 145 -15.61 0.08 15.30
N ARG A 146 -15.25 1.00 16.20
CA ARG A 146 -14.80 2.36 15.86
C ARG A 146 -13.51 2.39 15.05
N ILE A 147 -12.52 1.59 15.46
CA ILE A 147 -11.20 1.63 14.82
C ILE A 147 -11.17 0.85 13.51
N LYS A 148 -11.99 -0.21 13.37
CA LYS A 148 -11.93 -1.15 12.23
C LYS A 148 -11.95 -0.48 10.85
N PRO A 149 -12.76 0.56 10.58
CA PRO A 149 -12.78 1.21 9.27
C PRO A 149 -11.48 1.94 8.89
N LEU A 150 -10.59 2.24 9.85
CA LEU A 150 -9.26 2.78 9.56
C LEU A 150 -8.42 1.86 8.68
N LEU A 151 -8.72 0.56 8.62
CA LEU A 151 -8.04 -0.37 7.71
C LEU A 151 -8.14 0.06 6.23
N GLN A 152 -9.22 0.75 5.83
CA GLN A 152 -9.33 1.31 4.47
C GLN A 152 -8.28 2.40 4.18
N LEU A 153 -7.81 3.11 5.22
CA LEU A 153 -6.76 4.12 5.10
C LEU A 153 -5.38 3.46 5.26
N VAL A 154 -5.18 2.72 6.36
CA VAL A 154 -3.84 2.30 6.81
C VAL A 154 -3.34 0.99 6.19
N GLY A 155 -4.25 0.19 5.64
CA GLY A 155 -3.95 -1.08 4.98
C GLY A 155 -3.61 -2.26 5.90
N GLU A 156 -3.64 -3.46 5.33
CA GLU A 156 -3.20 -4.74 5.92
C GLU A 156 -1.88 -5.26 5.30
N SER A 157 -1.43 -4.60 4.23
CA SER A 157 -0.14 -4.73 3.56
C SER A 157 0.29 -3.37 2.99
N ASN A 158 1.54 -3.25 2.54
CA ASN A 158 2.06 -2.03 1.91
C ASN A 158 1.23 -1.61 0.69
N GLU A 159 0.68 -2.55 -0.06
CA GLU A 159 -0.04 -2.33 -1.32
C GLU A 159 -1.52 -1.98 -1.12
N SER A 160 -2.04 -2.25 0.08
CA SER A 160 -3.46 -2.11 0.41
C SER A 160 -3.83 -0.78 1.07
N THR A 161 -2.85 0.08 1.34
CA THR A 161 -3.10 1.39 1.94
C THR A 161 -3.75 2.34 0.93
N ALA A 162 -4.49 3.33 1.40
CA ALA A 162 -5.05 4.35 0.50
C ALA A 162 -3.97 5.25 -0.14
N LEU A 163 -2.74 5.25 0.39
CA LEU A 163 -1.65 6.11 -0.10
C LEU A 163 -0.73 5.39 -1.10
N PHE A 164 -0.72 4.05 -1.12
CA PHE A 164 0.29 3.28 -1.85
C PHE A 164 0.39 3.62 -3.34
N MET A 165 -0.74 3.53 -4.06
CA MET A 165 -0.75 3.83 -5.50
C MET A 165 -0.64 5.34 -5.78
N PRO A 166 -1.39 6.24 -5.10
CA PRO A 166 -1.26 7.67 -5.36
C PRO A 166 0.15 8.23 -5.13
N LEU A 167 0.85 7.82 -4.05
CA LEU A 167 2.22 8.29 -3.78
C LEU A 167 3.22 7.92 -4.88
N GLN A 168 2.97 6.83 -5.62
CA GLN A 168 3.80 6.44 -6.77
C GLN A 168 3.58 7.30 -8.01
N LEU A 169 2.47 8.03 -8.10
CA LEU A 169 2.08 8.81 -9.27
C LEU A 169 2.27 10.32 -9.08
N ILE A 170 2.36 10.77 -7.83
CA ILE A 170 2.60 12.17 -7.50
C ILE A 170 4.09 12.48 -7.66
N SER A 171 4.35 13.66 -8.21
CA SER A 171 5.68 14.27 -8.29
C SER A 171 6.37 14.32 -6.93
N LEU A 172 7.50 13.65 -6.81
CA LEU A 172 8.35 13.62 -5.62
C LEU A 172 9.47 14.68 -5.71
N ILE A 173 10.08 14.85 -6.89
CA ILE A 173 11.08 15.88 -7.22
C ILE A 173 10.75 16.42 -8.60
N GLU A 174 10.10 17.59 -8.68
CA GLU A 174 9.59 18.18 -9.93
C GLU A 174 8.78 17.19 -10.78
N ASP A 175 9.31 16.66 -11.88
CA ASP A 175 8.64 15.68 -12.75
C ASP A 175 8.95 14.21 -12.39
N ILE A 176 9.86 13.97 -11.43
CA ILE A 176 10.22 12.62 -10.98
C ILE A 176 9.22 12.15 -9.93
N THR A 177 8.57 11.01 -10.17
CA THR A 177 7.67 10.36 -9.22
C THR A 177 8.37 9.29 -8.39
N PHE A 178 7.75 8.86 -7.29
CA PHE A 178 8.24 7.67 -6.55
C PHE A 178 8.13 6.40 -7.41
N GLY A 179 7.17 6.31 -8.33
CA GLY A 179 7.07 5.22 -9.30
C GLY A 179 8.27 5.14 -10.23
N ASP A 180 8.84 6.28 -10.64
CA ASP A 180 10.06 6.33 -11.46
C ASP A 180 11.28 5.86 -10.69
N TYR A 181 11.39 6.23 -9.41
CA TYR A 181 12.42 5.69 -8.51
C TYR A 181 12.35 4.15 -8.44
N LEU A 182 11.17 3.59 -8.16
CA LEU A 182 10.98 2.13 -8.10
C LEU A 182 11.26 1.44 -9.44
N ARG A 183 11.01 2.12 -10.56
CA ARG A 183 11.30 1.59 -11.91
C ARG A 183 12.80 1.58 -12.17
N ALA A 184 13.49 2.68 -11.86
CA ALA A 184 14.93 2.82 -12.00
C ALA A 184 15.71 1.85 -11.10
N GLU A 185 15.20 1.56 -9.89
CA GLU A 185 15.76 0.52 -9.01
C GLU A 185 15.70 -0.87 -9.66
N ARG A 186 14.58 -1.21 -10.29
CA ARG A 186 14.40 -2.49 -10.98
C ARG A 186 15.19 -2.60 -12.28
N SER A 187 15.35 -1.51 -13.03
CA SER A 187 16.12 -1.48 -14.29
C SER A 187 17.63 -1.28 -14.10
N GLY A 188 18.07 -0.85 -12.91
CA GLY A 188 19.47 -0.55 -12.62
C GLY A 188 19.91 0.86 -13.07
N GLU A 189 18.96 1.76 -13.32
CA GLU A 189 19.17 3.11 -13.86
C GLU A 189 19.17 4.20 -12.77
N LEU A 190 19.26 3.82 -11.48
CA LEU A 190 19.23 4.76 -10.36
C LEU A 190 20.28 5.88 -10.42
N ALA A 191 21.44 5.62 -11.01
CA ALA A 191 22.50 6.63 -11.15
C ALA A 191 22.09 7.77 -12.09
N GLU A 192 21.43 7.44 -13.21
CA GLU A 192 20.93 8.43 -14.17
C GLU A 192 19.77 9.22 -13.57
N LEU A 193 18.84 8.53 -12.91
CA LEU A 193 17.72 9.18 -12.22
C LEU A 193 18.22 10.13 -11.12
N LYS A 194 19.25 9.73 -10.37
CA LYS A 194 19.90 10.56 -9.35
C LYS A 194 20.50 11.83 -9.95
N GLU A 195 21.23 11.73 -11.07
CA GLU A 195 21.77 12.92 -11.74
C GLU A 195 20.66 13.88 -12.18
N ASN A 196 19.56 13.35 -12.73
CA ASN A 196 18.42 14.17 -13.13
C ASN A 196 17.75 14.84 -11.92
N ALA A 197 17.48 14.09 -10.86
CA ALA A 197 16.88 14.62 -9.62
C ALA A 197 17.73 15.74 -9.01
N GLN A 198 19.04 15.60 -9.02
CA GLN A 198 19.98 16.62 -8.54
C GLN A 198 19.97 17.91 -9.37
N ARG A 199 19.63 17.82 -10.66
CA ARG A 199 19.48 18.98 -11.55
C ARG A 199 18.17 19.72 -11.31
N LEU A 200 17.12 18.97 -10.98
CA LEU A 200 15.78 19.45 -10.70
C LEU A 200 15.58 19.91 -9.25
N PHE A 201 16.57 19.68 -8.38
CA PHE A 201 16.50 20.05 -6.98
C PHE A 201 16.19 21.54 -6.77
N SER A 202 15.20 21.79 -5.93
CA SER A 202 14.65 23.10 -5.59
C SER A 202 14.28 23.16 -4.10
N SER A 203 13.97 24.35 -3.58
CA SER A 203 13.48 24.52 -2.20
C SER A 203 12.20 23.74 -1.91
N GLU A 204 11.43 23.45 -2.95
CA GLU A 204 10.18 22.70 -2.94
C GLU A 204 10.42 21.23 -2.58
N VAL A 205 11.59 20.67 -2.90
CA VAL A 205 12.01 19.32 -2.50
C VAL A 205 12.27 19.26 -1.00
N GLU A 206 12.92 20.30 -0.43
CA GLU A 206 13.13 20.40 1.01
C GLU A 206 11.78 20.48 1.74
N GLN A 207 10.88 21.34 1.24
CA GLN A 207 9.53 21.46 1.79
C GLN A 207 8.76 20.14 1.71
N THR A 208 8.80 19.44 0.57
CA THR A 208 8.17 18.13 0.39
C THR A 208 8.69 17.10 1.39
N THR A 209 10.01 17.09 1.62
CA THR A 209 10.66 16.22 2.60
C THR A 209 10.13 16.46 4.02
N LEU A 210 10.00 17.73 4.41
CA LEU A 210 9.48 18.12 5.72
C LEU A 210 7.98 17.78 5.87
N LEU A 211 7.17 17.97 4.82
CA LEU A 211 5.74 17.65 4.83
C LEU A 211 5.47 16.14 4.92
N LEU A 212 6.26 15.33 4.23
CA LEU A 212 6.22 13.87 4.37
C LEU A 212 6.60 13.45 5.79
N ALA A 213 7.66 14.04 6.36
CA ALA A 213 8.07 13.76 7.74
C ALA A 213 6.98 14.14 8.75
N GLN A 214 6.35 15.31 8.61
CA GLN A 214 5.21 15.71 9.44
C GLN A 214 4.04 14.73 9.34
N SER A 215 3.69 14.30 8.12
CA SER A 215 2.66 13.29 7.90
C SER A 215 2.98 11.96 8.61
N TYR A 216 4.25 11.53 8.57
CA TYR A 216 4.72 10.36 9.30
C TYR A 216 4.56 10.52 10.82
N GLN A 217 4.93 11.69 11.37
CA GLN A 217 4.82 11.97 12.80
C GLN A 217 3.35 12.02 13.25
N HIS A 218 2.47 12.68 12.50
CA HIS A 218 1.04 12.72 12.81
C HIS A 218 0.40 11.32 12.83
N LEU A 219 0.76 10.46 11.87
CA LEU A 219 0.31 9.07 11.84
C LEU A 219 0.85 8.25 13.02
N SER A 220 2.11 8.49 13.42
CA SER A 220 2.71 7.83 14.58
C SER A 220 2.04 8.26 15.89
N GLN A 221 1.68 9.53 16.02
CA GLN A 221 0.95 10.05 17.17
C GLN A 221 -0.48 9.48 17.21
N ALA A 222 -1.19 9.45 16.08
CA ALA A 222 -2.53 8.85 15.99
C ALA A 222 -2.52 7.36 16.36
N GLU A 223 -1.54 6.58 15.86
CA GLU A 223 -1.36 5.16 16.22
C GLU A 223 -1.12 5.01 17.73
N THR A 224 -0.26 5.86 18.31
CA THR A 224 0.05 5.84 19.74
C THR A 224 -1.18 6.15 20.59
N THR A 225 -1.94 7.18 20.24
CA THR A 225 -3.17 7.57 20.94
C THR A 225 -4.21 6.45 20.86
N ILE A 226 -4.45 5.85 19.69
CA ILE A 226 -5.35 4.70 19.55
C ILE A 226 -4.86 3.51 20.38
N ALA A 227 -3.55 3.23 20.37
CA ALA A 227 -2.97 2.13 21.12
C ALA A 227 -3.17 2.29 22.63
N GLN A 228 -3.02 3.50 23.17
CA GLN A 228 -3.30 3.79 24.58
C GLN A 228 -4.77 3.55 24.93
N GLN A 229 -5.69 4.01 24.08
CA GLN A 229 -7.13 3.79 24.28
C GLN A 229 -7.50 2.30 24.22
N CYS A 230 -6.93 1.55 23.28
CA CYS A 230 -7.12 0.11 23.15
C CYS A 230 -6.56 -0.66 24.36
N GLN A 231 -5.36 -0.29 24.82
CA GLN A 231 -4.71 -0.92 25.97
C GLN A 231 -5.50 -0.71 27.26
N ALA A 232 -6.08 0.48 27.46
CA ALA A 232 -6.88 0.80 28.66
C ALA A 232 -8.07 -0.14 28.87
N ILE A 233 -8.62 -0.71 27.79
CA ILE A 233 -9.76 -1.62 27.82
C ILE A 233 -9.40 -3.06 27.43
N GLY A 234 -8.13 -3.35 27.11
CA GLY A 234 -7.63 -4.70 26.81
C GLY A 234 -8.05 -5.25 25.45
N ILE A 235 -8.06 -4.41 24.40
CA ILE A 235 -8.21 -4.84 23.00
C ILE A 235 -6.91 -4.61 22.21
N SER A 236 -6.74 -5.33 21.10
CA SER A 236 -5.60 -5.11 20.21
C SER A 236 -5.82 -3.86 19.36
N PRO A 237 -4.85 -2.93 19.28
CA PRO A 237 -4.95 -1.80 18.37
C PRO A 237 -4.71 -2.20 16.91
N ILE A 238 -5.10 -1.31 15.99
CA ILE A 238 -4.73 -1.38 14.58
C ILE A 238 -3.35 -0.76 14.40
N SER A 239 -2.49 -1.42 13.62
CA SER A 239 -1.18 -0.88 13.28
C SER A 239 -1.23 0.04 12.06
N PHE A 240 -0.46 1.12 12.11
CA PHE A 240 -0.25 2.08 11.04
C PHE A 240 1.07 1.81 10.29
N ARG A 241 1.69 0.64 10.51
CA ARG A 241 2.98 0.26 9.94
C ARG A 241 3.06 0.48 8.42
N TYR A 242 2.07 0.02 7.67
CA TYR A 242 2.13 0.01 6.21
C TYR A 242 2.01 1.42 5.60
N ILE A 243 1.03 2.21 6.04
CA ILE A 243 0.89 3.60 5.59
C ILE A 243 2.12 4.45 5.96
N LYS A 244 2.69 4.22 7.16
CA LYS A 244 3.93 4.88 7.57
C LYS A 244 5.14 4.42 6.73
N SER A 245 5.18 3.14 6.33
CA SER A 245 6.20 2.64 5.40
C SER A 245 6.12 3.37 4.06
N ASN A 246 4.93 3.54 3.48
CA ASN A 246 4.81 4.23 2.19
C ASN A 246 5.35 5.67 2.22
N ILE A 247 5.13 6.39 3.33
CA ILE A 247 5.68 7.73 3.53
C ILE A 247 7.20 7.67 3.74
N ALA A 248 7.68 6.76 4.60
CA ALA A 248 9.11 6.57 4.85
C ALA A 248 9.89 6.22 3.57
N ASP A 249 9.32 5.35 2.72
CA ASP A 249 9.91 4.96 1.45
C ASP A 249 10.03 6.15 0.48
N SER A 250 9.02 7.04 0.48
CA SER A 250 9.07 8.29 -0.29
C SER A 250 10.17 9.23 0.22
N ILE A 251 10.33 9.39 1.54
CA ILE A 251 11.41 10.19 2.14
C ILE A 251 12.78 9.59 1.79
N ASN A 252 12.92 8.27 1.91
CA ASN A 252 14.16 7.56 1.60
C ASN A 252 14.54 7.66 0.11
N ALA A 253 13.55 7.67 -0.79
CA ALA A 253 13.79 7.93 -2.21
C ALA A 253 14.32 9.35 -2.44
N ILE A 254 13.73 10.38 -1.81
CA ILE A 254 14.27 11.75 -1.86
C ILE A 254 15.70 11.78 -1.33
N ARG A 255 15.95 11.12 -0.19
CA ARG A 255 17.29 11.03 0.41
C ARG A 255 18.29 10.44 -0.57
N TYR A 256 17.99 9.28 -1.15
CA TYR A 256 18.88 8.62 -2.10
C TYR A 256 19.18 9.51 -3.32
N LEU A 257 18.14 10.15 -3.88
CA LEU A 257 18.23 10.94 -5.09
C LEU A 257 18.89 12.31 -4.89
N ALA A 258 18.67 12.95 -3.73
CA ALA A 258 18.96 14.38 -3.57
C ALA A 258 19.72 14.77 -2.29
N GLU A 259 20.06 13.85 -1.38
CA GLU A 259 20.76 14.18 -0.10
C GLU A 259 22.00 15.07 -0.31
N ASP A 260 22.77 14.86 -1.39
CA ASP A 260 23.97 15.64 -1.73
C ASP A 260 23.69 17.13 -2.02
N LYS A 261 22.42 17.51 -2.25
CA LYS A 261 21.99 18.88 -2.53
C LYS A 261 21.44 19.60 -1.31
N PHE A 262 21.09 18.88 -0.25
CA PHE A 262 20.74 19.49 1.03
C PHE A 262 22.00 20.06 1.68
N ALA A 263 21.89 21.23 2.31
CA ALA A 263 23.00 21.76 3.11
C ALA A 263 23.36 20.79 4.26
N VAL A 264 22.34 20.31 4.95
CA VAL A 264 22.38 19.21 5.91
C VAL A 264 21.06 18.46 5.78
N TRP A 265 21.09 17.13 5.76
CA TRP A 265 19.88 16.33 5.75
C TRP A 265 19.05 16.62 7.02
N PRO A 266 17.78 17.06 6.89
CA PRO A 266 17.04 17.66 8.01
C PRO A 266 16.48 16.62 9.00
N LEU A 267 16.44 15.34 8.63
CA LEU A 267 15.75 14.30 9.39
C LEU A 267 16.71 13.30 10.07
N ASP A 268 16.33 12.78 11.22
CA ASP A 268 17.01 11.65 11.87
C ASP A 268 16.48 10.29 11.39
N GLU A 269 16.83 9.21 12.10
CA GLU A 269 16.39 7.84 11.77
C GLU A 269 14.91 7.58 12.09
N GLN A 270 14.30 8.42 12.92
CA GLN A 270 12.90 8.37 13.31
C GLN A 270 12.03 9.33 12.47
N PHE A 271 12.62 9.97 11.46
CA PHE A 271 11.99 11.00 10.63
C PHE A 271 11.55 12.23 11.44
N GLU A 272 12.22 12.53 12.54
CA GLU A 272 12.06 13.77 13.28
C GLU A 272 13.07 14.83 12.79
N LEU A 273 12.74 16.11 12.99
CA LEU A 273 13.64 17.20 12.64
C LEU A 273 14.86 17.16 13.57
N ARG A 274 16.07 17.12 13.00
CA ARG A 274 17.29 17.19 13.80
C ARG A 274 17.34 18.52 14.54
N GLN A 275 17.47 18.45 15.86
CA GLN A 275 17.91 19.60 16.62
C GLN A 275 19.39 19.81 16.32
N GLU A 276 19.76 21.00 15.84
CA GLU A 276 21.17 21.34 15.68
C GLU A 276 21.87 21.09 17.02
N ALA A 277 22.79 20.12 17.05
CA ALA A 277 23.72 20.02 18.15
C ALA A 277 24.45 21.37 18.22
N PRO A 278 24.61 21.97 19.42
CA PRO A 278 25.44 23.16 19.54
C PRO A 278 26.78 22.84 18.90
N VAL A 279 27.18 23.63 17.91
CA VAL A 279 28.54 23.59 17.38
C VAL A 279 29.43 23.77 18.59
N GLU A 280 30.07 22.69 19.08
CA GLU A 280 31.18 22.83 20.01
C GLU A 280 32.20 23.67 19.24
N GLU A 281 32.26 24.96 19.57
CA GLU A 281 33.35 25.83 19.18
C GLU A 281 34.62 25.09 19.55
N THR A 282 35.32 24.57 18.55
CA THR A 282 36.68 24.06 18.73
C THR A 282 37.45 25.19 19.40
N PRO A 283 37.98 25.00 20.62
CA PRO A 283 38.73 26.06 21.26
C PRO A 283 39.96 26.31 20.39
N VAL A 284 40.03 27.54 19.87
CA VAL A 284 41.20 28.08 19.17
C VAL A 284 42.43 27.76 20.04
N PRO A 285 43.45 27.04 19.53
CA PRO A 285 44.59 26.71 20.36
C PRO A 285 45.36 27.99 20.66
N GLU A 286 45.29 28.40 21.93
CA GLU A 286 46.05 29.49 22.49
C GLU A 286 47.56 29.20 22.34
N ALA A 287 48.28 30.20 21.84
CA ALA A 287 49.67 30.10 21.46
C ALA A 287 50.57 29.68 22.64
N VAL A 288 51.28 28.57 22.45
CA VAL A 288 52.35 28.11 23.33
C VAL A 288 53.55 29.07 23.22
N GLN A 289 54.00 29.62 24.34
CA GLN A 289 55.36 30.15 24.51
C GLN A 289 56.25 29.14 25.28
N PRO A 290 57.57 29.13 25.03
CA PRO A 290 58.41 27.97 25.26
C PRO A 290 59.18 28.03 26.58
N ALA A 291 59.36 26.88 27.22
CA ALA A 291 60.39 26.67 28.25
C ALA A 291 61.32 25.53 27.81
N ALA A 292 62.61 25.87 27.72
CA ALA A 292 63.76 25.04 27.38
C ALA A 292 63.94 23.89 28.40
N SER A 293 64.14 22.64 27.95
CA SER A 293 65.43 21.93 27.74
C SER A 293 66.13 21.44 29.01
N GLU A 294 66.27 20.11 29.15
CA GLU A 294 67.51 19.35 29.47
C GLU A 294 67.11 17.86 29.69
N SER A 295 67.44 16.96 28.76
CA SER A 295 68.68 16.16 28.63
C SER A 295 68.69 14.86 29.46
N THR A 296 68.40 13.77 28.76
CA THR A 296 69.00 12.42 28.77
C THR A 296 70.11 12.07 29.76
N GLY A 297 70.02 10.86 30.34
CA GLY A 297 71.14 10.12 30.93
C GLY A 297 70.76 8.68 31.29
N GLU A 298 71.54 7.72 30.77
CA GLU A 298 71.41 6.25 30.88
C GLU A 298 71.52 5.69 32.32
N ALA A 299 70.93 4.51 32.56
CA ALA A 299 71.64 3.26 32.85
C ALA A 299 70.78 2.27 33.67
N THR A 300 70.73 1.03 33.20
CA THR A 300 70.30 -0.15 33.96
C THR A 300 71.37 -0.54 35.00
N PRO A 301 70.99 -1.33 36.03
CA PRO A 301 71.46 -2.71 35.97
C PRO A 301 70.47 -3.76 36.48
N ASN A 302 70.81 -4.98 36.09
CA ASN A 302 70.12 -6.27 36.15
C ASN A 302 70.28 -6.97 37.53
N VAL A 303 69.44 -7.98 37.82
CA VAL A 303 69.82 -9.37 38.24
C VAL A 303 68.70 -10.11 39.05
N GLN A 304 68.22 -11.23 38.44
CA GLN A 304 67.79 -12.56 38.96
C GLN A 304 66.78 -12.65 40.14
N GLY A 305 65.82 -13.58 40.22
CA GLY A 305 65.46 -14.80 39.47
C GLY A 305 64.47 -15.65 40.31
N ASN A 306 63.93 -16.73 39.71
CA ASN A 306 63.02 -17.78 40.22
C ASN A 306 61.50 -17.53 40.27
N VAL A 307 60.57 -18.50 40.11
CA VAL A 307 60.37 -19.76 39.33
C VAL A 307 58.97 -20.29 39.77
N ALA A 308 58.14 -20.71 38.80
CA ALA A 308 57.08 -21.75 38.85
C ALA A 308 55.72 -21.58 39.61
N GLN A 309 54.64 -21.68 38.79
CA GLN A 309 53.44 -22.54 38.92
C GLN A 309 52.20 -22.06 39.72
N PRO A 310 50.99 -22.24 39.15
CA PRO A 310 49.79 -22.54 39.92
C PRO A 310 49.14 -23.87 39.52
N ALA A 311 48.72 -24.62 40.54
CA ALA A 311 47.85 -25.79 40.44
C ALA A 311 46.47 -25.46 41.05
N GLU A 312 45.49 -26.22 40.59
CA GLU A 312 44.02 -26.16 40.70
C GLU A 312 43.44 -26.15 42.13
N VAL A 313 42.13 -25.84 42.26
CA VAL A 313 41.06 -26.76 42.74
C VAL A 313 39.78 -26.02 43.22
N HIS A 314 38.66 -26.29 42.51
CA HIS A 314 37.22 -26.43 42.90
C HIS A 314 36.24 -25.24 43.12
N ASN A 315 35.36 -25.01 42.12
CA ASN A 315 33.89 -25.32 41.98
C ASN A 315 32.90 -25.13 43.17
N PRO A 316 31.54 -24.98 43.01
CA PRO A 316 30.73 -25.29 41.80
C PRO A 316 29.46 -24.44 41.46
N SER A 317 28.97 -24.60 40.20
CA SER A 317 27.56 -24.70 39.69
C SER A 317 26.51 -23.59 39.96
N SER A 318 25.57 -23.20 39.08
CA SER A 318 25.15 -23.61 37.72
C SER A 318 24.10 -22.61 37.18
N GLN A 319 24.21 -22.16 35.92
CA GLN A 319 23.05 -21.95 35.04
C GLN A 319 23.42 -22.49 33.64
N ALA A 320 22.58 -23.38 33.14
CA ALA A 320 22.85 -24.24 32.01
C ALA A 320 22.68 -23.50 30.68
N SER A 321 23.76 -23.43 29.90
CA SER A 321 23.72 -23.18 28.46
C SER A 321 23.58 -24.52 27.75
N VAL A 322 22.49 -24.72 27.01
CA VAL A 322 22.35 -25.82 26.07
C VAL A 322 23.04 -25.41 24.77
N THR A 323 24.33 -25.70 24.67
CA THR A 323 25.06 -25.61 23.39
C THR A 323 24.78 -26.91 22.63
N GLN A 324 23.77 -26.92 21.76
CA GLN A 324 23.69 -27.92 20.70
C GLN A 324 24.75 -27.57 19.65
N THR A 325 25.80 -28.39 19.61
CA THR A 325 26.75 -28.44 18.50
C THR A 325 26.02 -28.96 17.26
N PHE A 326 25.52 -28.08 16.41
CA PHE A 326 25.24 -28.42 15.02
C PHE A 326 26.58 -28.61 14.33
N GLN A 327 26.94 -29.87 14.05
CA GLN A 327 27.98 -30.16 13.07
C GLN A 327 27.44 -29.75 11.70
N THR A 328 27.69 -28.51 11.30
CA THR A 328 27.52 -28.07 9.91
C THR A 328 28.63 -28.72 9.08
N GLN A 329 28.36 -29.92 8.58
CA GLN A 329 29.05 -30.40 7.38
C GLN A 329 28.84 -29.34 6.30
N PRO A 330 29.90 -28.72 5.76
CA PRO A 330 29.73 -27.80 4.65
C PRO A 330 29.16 -28.60 3.48
N ILE A 331 28.00 -28.19 2.98
CA ILE A 331 27.52 -28.67 1.69
C ILE A 331 28.54 -28.15 0.67
N ASN A 332 29.47 -29.02 0.27
CA ASN A 332 30.28 -28.80 -0.92
C ASN A 332 29.32 -28.77 -2.11
N ILE A 333 28.86 -27.57 -2.48
CA ILE A 333 28.24 -27.33 -3.79
C ILE A 333 29.38 -27.32 -4.82
N SER A 334 29.97 -28.50 -5.02
CA SER A 334 30.83 -28.78 -6.15
C SER A 334 30.14 -29.86 -6.97
N ALA A 335 29.13 -29.44 -7.73
CA ALA A 335 28.56 -30.25 -8.78
C ALA A 335 28.08 -29.30 -9.87
N ASN A 336 28.85 -29.27 -10.95
CA ASN A 336 28.47 -28.70 -12.23
C ASN A 336 27.09 -29.27 -12.61
N VAL A 337 26.01 -28.53 -12.41
CA VAL A 337 24.64 -28.99 -12.72
C VAL A 337 24.53 -29.03 -14.24
N ALA A 338 24.76 -30.20 -14.82
CA ALA A 338 24.87 -30.36 -16.27
C ALA A 338 23.52 -30.66 -16.94
N SER A 339 22.48 -30.97 -16.16
CA SER A 339 21.16 -31.31 -16.69
C SER A 339 20.01 -30.86 -15.76
N ARG A 340 18.84 -30.65 -16.36
CA ARG A 340 17.59 -30.32 -15.66
C ARG A 340 17.23 -31.35 -14.60
N ASP A 341 17.39 -32.63 -14.91
CA ASP A 341 17.10 -33.72 -13.98
C ASP A 341 18.04 -33.72 -12.78
N GLN A 342 19.32 -33.41 -13.00
CA GLN A 342 20.29 -33.30 -11.90
C GLN A 342 19.95 -32.12 -10.98
N ALA A 343 19.48 -30.99 -11.54
CA ALA A 343 19.01 -29.85 -10.76
C ALA A 343 17.82 -30.23 -9.85
N PHE A 344 16.83 -30.95 -10.39
CA PHE A 344 15.67 -31.39 -9.61
C PHE A 344 16.02 -32.46 -8.57
N GLN A 345 17.02 -33.29 -8.82
CA GLN A 345 17.53 -34.23 -7.80
C GLN A 345 18.16 -33.51 -6.61
N GLU A 346 18.91 -32.43 -6.84
CA GLU A 346 19.44 -31.62 -5.73
C GLU A 346 18.33 -30.88 -4.97
N LEU A 347 17.35 -30.31 -5.68
CA LEU A 347 16.17 -29.71 -5.06
C LEU A 347 15.39 -30.72 -4.20
N ARG A 348 15.28 -31.98 -4.63
CA ARG A 348 14.62 -33.02 -3.84
C ARG A 348 15.38 -33.34 -2.55
N LYS A 349 16.71 -33.41 -2.59
CA LYS A 349 17.53 -33.59 -1.38
C LYS A 349 17.31 -32.45 -0.38
N ILE A 350 17.18 -31.22 -0.86
CA ILE A 350 16.87 -30.05 -0.02
C ILE A 350 15.45 -30.17 0.55
N ALA A 351 14.46 -30.57 -0.24
CA ALA A 351 13.09 -30.77 0.23
C ALA A 351 13.01 -31.87 1.31
N GLU A 352 13.73 -32.98 1.15
CA GLU A 352 13.83 -34.06 2.14
C GLU A 352 14.48 -33.60 3.44
N TYR A 353 15.51 -32.75 3.35
CA TYR A 353 16.13 -32.12 4.52
C TYR A 353 15.10 -31.28 5.30
N PHE A 354 14.39 -30.36 4.64
CA PHE A 354 13.37 -29.54 5.31
C PHE A 354 12.22 -30.37 5.88
N LYS A 355 11.83 -31.46 5.21
CA LYS A 355 10.82 -32.37 5.72
C LYS A 355 11.26 -33.08 7.00
N ALA A 356 12.55 -33.37 7.15
CA ALA A 356 13.11 -34.01 8.33
C ALA A 356 13.37 -33.02 9.49
N THR A 357 13.81 -31.80 9.20
CA THR A 357 14.13 -30.79 10.21
C THR A 357 12.93 -29.94 10.62
N GLU A 358 12.02 -29.65 9.70
CA GLU A 358 10.86 -28.80 9.89
C GLU A 358 9.60 -29.39 9.20
N PRO A 359 8.99 -30.45 9.75
CA PRO A 359 7.89 -31.18 9.08
C PRO A 359 6.63 -30.35 8.79
N HIS A 360 6.45 -29.24 9.52
CA HIS A 360 5.32 -28.31 9.36
C HIS A 360 5.66 -27.07 8.53
N SER A 361 6.90 -26.97 8.04
CA SER A 361 7.30 -25.87 7.17
C SER A 361 6.66 -26.02 5.80
N PRO A 362 6.04 -24.96 5.24
CA PRO A 362 5.49 -25.00 3.89
C PRO A 362 6.58 -25.18 2.83
N ILE A 363 7.85 -24.94 3.17
CA ILE A 363 8.98 -24.96 2.23
C ILE A 363 9.18 -26.34 1.59
N SER A 364 9.12 -27.43 2.36
CA SER A 364 9.28 -28.78 1.80
C SER A 364 8.20 -29.11 0.77
N PHE A 365 6.96 -28.68 1.02
CA PHE A 365 5.83 -28.89 0.12
C PHE A 365 5.93 -28.02 -1.15
N LEU A 366 6.39 -26.78 -1.00
CA LEU A 366 6.61 -25.87 -2.12
C LEU A 366 7.74 -26.36 -3.05
N LEU A 367 8.83 -26.87 -2.49
CA LEU A 367 9.94 -27.43 -3.27
C LEU A 367 9.52 -28.69 -4.04
N GLU A 368 8.77 -29.61 -3.42
CA GLU A 368 8.22 -30.77 -4.12
C GLU A 368 7.22 -30.38 -5.21
N ARG A 369 6.39 -29.36 -4.94
CA ARG A 369 5.46 -28.81 -5.94
C ARG A 369 6.21 -28.20 -7.13
N ALA A 370 7.28 -27.47 -6.89
CA ALA A 370 8.13 -26.88 -7.94
C ALA A 370 8.81 -27.96 -8.80
N ILE A 371 9.30 -29.04 -8.19
CA ILE A 371 9.86 -30.19 -8.93
C ILE A 371 8.78 -30.82 -9.81
N ARG A 372 7.56 -31.03 -9.28
CA ARG A 372 6.46 -31.61 -10.04
C ARG A 372 6.03 -30.74 -11.22
N TRP A 373 5.87 -29.44 -11.02
CA TRP A 373 5.60 -28.49 -12.11
C TRP A 373 6.72 -28.47 -13.15
N GLY A 374 7.96 -28.69 -12.71
CA GLY A 374 9.10 -28.86 -13.60
C GLY A 374 9.04 -30.06 -14.54
N TYR A 375 8.20 -31.06 -14.27
CA TYR A 375 8.01 -32.23 -15.16
C TYR A 375 6.70 -32.19 -15.95
N MET A 376 5.83 -31.22 -15.68
CA MET A 376 4.57 -31.06 -16.40
C MET A 376 4.80 -30.36 -17.74
N SER A 377 3.97 -30.72 -18.73
CA SER A 377 3.85 -29.91 -19.93
C SER A 377 3.13 -28.60 -19.61
N LEU A 378 3.37 -27.57 -20.43
CA LEU A 378 2.72 -26.27 -20.24
C LEU A 378 1.17 -26.35 -20.20
N PRO A 379 0.49 -27.15 -21.05
CA PRO A 379 -0.97 -27.31 -20.96
C PRO A 379 -1.43 -27.91 -19.62
N GLU A 380 -0.75 -28.94 -19.13
CA GLU A 380 -1.07 -29.59 -17.85
C GLU A 380 -0.86 -28.63 -16.67
N LEU A 381 0.22 -27.84 -16.71
CA LEU A 381 0.50 -26.84 -15.70
C LEU A 381 -0.57 -25.73 -15.67
N LEU A 382 -0.98 -25.23 -16.84
CA LEU A 382 -2.02 -24.20 -16.95
C LEU A 382 -3.38 -24.72 -16.47
N GLU A 383 -3.73 -25.97 -16.78
CA GLU A 383 -4.94 -26.61 -16.29
C GLU A 383 -4.96 -26.72 -14.76
N GLU A 384 -3.83 -27.10 -14.18
CA GLU A 384 -3.71 -27.20 -12.72
C GLU A 384 -3.71 -25.83 -12.02
N MET A 385 -2.98 -24.84 -12.56
CA MET A 385 -2.91 -23.49 -11.97
C MET A 385 -4.24 -22.75 -12.04
N THR A 386 -5.04 -23.01 -13.07
CA THR A 386 -6.38 -22.40 -13.23
C THR A 386 -7.48 -23.19 -12.51
N GLY A 387 -7.14 -24.29 -11.83
CA GLY A 387 -8.09 -25.12 -11.10
C GLY A 387 -9.16 -25.77 -11.99
N GLY A 388 -8.84 -26.04 -13.25
CA GLY A 388 -9.78 -26.58 -14.24
C GLY A 388 -10.76 -25.56 -14.84
N ASN A 389 -10.53 -24.25 -14.64
CA ASN A 389 -11.37 -23.21 -15.24
C ASN A 389 -11.10 -23.06 -16.75
N SER A 390 -11.85 -23.83 -17.55
CA SER A 390 -11.73 -23.90 -19.01
C SER A 390 -11.83 -22.55 -19.74
N SER A 391 -12.55 -21.57 -19.19
CA SER A 391 -12.70 -20.23 -19.79
C SER A 391 -11.40 -19.42 -19.78
N VAL A 392 -10.59 -19.53 -18.72
CA VAL A 392 -9.30 -18.84 -18.60
C VAL A 392 -8.27 -19.47 -19.53
N ILE A 393 -8.26 -20.80 -19.62
CA ILE A 393 -7.39 -21.55 -20.54
C ILE A 393 -7.72 -21.21 -21.99
N THR A 394 -9.01 -21.15 -22.35
CA THR A 394 -9.46 -20.79 -23.70
C THR A 394 -9.04 -19.36 -24.06
N HIS A 395 -9.12 -18.43 -23.12
CA HIS A 395 -8.68 -17.05 -23.35
C HIS A 395 -7.16 -16.93 -23.52
N ILE A 396 -6.38 -17.67 -22.74
CA ILE A 396 -4.92 -17.71 -22.87
C ILE A 396 -4.51 -18.33 -24.23
N ASN A 397 -5.17 -19.40 -24.66
CA ASN A 397 -4.85 -20.02 -25.95
C ASN A 397 -5.23 -19.12 -27.14
N GLN A 398 -6.32 -18.35 -27.02
CA GLN A 398 -6.74 -17.34 -28.01
C GLN A 398 -5.73 -16.21 -28.14
N LEU A 399 -5.19 -15.72 -27.02
CA LEU A 399 -4.20 -14.64 -27.01
C LEU A 399 -2.81 -15.10 -27.45
N THR A 400 -2.44 -16.36 -27.18
CA THR A 400 -1.13 -16.92 -27.53
C THR A 400 -1.10 -17.62 -28.89
N GLY A 401 -2.25 -17.77 -29.55
CA GLY A 401 -2.38 -18.39 -30.87
C GLY A 401 -2.17 -19.92 -30.85
N MET A 402 -2.31 -20.57 -29.69
CA MET A 402 -2.17 -22.02 -29.55
C MET A 402 -3.38 -22.82 -30.08
N ASP A 403 -4.40 -22.13 -30.59
CA ASP A 403 -5.68 -22.71 -31.03
C ASP A 403 -5.70 -23.26 -32.46
N ASN A 404 -4.65 -23.04 -33.27
CA ASN A 404 -4.61 -23.52 -34.66
C ASN A 404 -3.20 -24.01 -35.04
N LEU A 405 -2.94 -25.30 -34.86
CA LEU A 405 -1.70 -25.97 -35.26
C LEU A 405 -1.76 -26.59 -36.67
N ASP A 406 -2.78 -26.27 -37.46
CA ASP A 406 -2.82 -26.67 -38.87
C ASP A 406 -1.80 -25.84 -39.66
N LYS A 407 -0.79 -26.54 -40.20
CA LYS A 407 0.22 -25.91 -41.06
C LYS A 407 -0.43 -25.39 -42.32
N VAL A 408 -0.40 -24.08 -42.53
CA VAL A 408 -0.67 -23.49 -43.84
C VAL A 408 0.39 -23.97 -44.81
N GLU A 409 0.00 -24.71 -45.85
CA GLU A 409 0.92 -25.09 -46.93
C GLU A 409 1.35 -23.84 -47.69
N LEU A 410 2.64 -23.50 -47.58
CA LEU A 410 3.24 -22.40 -48.32
C LEU A 410 3.61 -22.88 -49.73
N ALA A 411 2.96 -22.31 -50.74
CA ALA A 411 3.21 -22.65 -52.14
C ALA A 411 4.67 -22.33 -52.53
N THR A 412 5.44 -23.38 -52.87
CA THR A 412 6.77 -23.25 -53.47
C THR A 412 6.65 -22.96 -54.95
N ASN A 413 7.23 -21.84 -55.41
CA ASN A 413 7.25 -21.42 -56.80
C ASN A 413 7.79 -22.51 -57.76
N VAL A 414 7.00 -22.84 -58.78
CA VAL A 414 7.49 -23.40 -60.05
C VAL A 414 6.87 -22.61 -61.20
N THR A 415 7.75 -21.99 -61.97
CA THR A 415 7.53 -21.29 -63.24
C THR A 415 6.95 -22.21 -64.32
N SER A 416 5.97 -21.72 -65.08
CA SER A 416 5.82 -21.96 -66.54
C SER A 416 4.66 -21.16 -67.15
N ASN A 417 5.04 -20.14 -67.94
CA ASN A 417 4.43 -19.60 -69.16
C ASN A 417 2.90 -19.54 -69.37
N SER A 418 2.49 -18.31 -69.68
CA SER A 418 1.80 -17.85 -70.89
C SER A 418 0.37 -17.33 -70.76
N THR A 419 0.24 -16.11 -71.30
CA THR A 419 -0.91 -15.47 -71.96
C THR A 419 -2.13 -15.08 -71.12
N GLY A 420 -2.36 -13.77 -71.10
CA GLY A 420 -3.69 -13.23 -71.40
C GLY A 420 -4.42 -12.61 -70.22
N GLU A 421 -4.67 -11.30 -70.38
CA GLU A 421 -5.83 -10.57 -69.90
C GLU A 421 -5.88 -10.14 -68.42
N VAL A 422 -5.82 -8.82 -68.26
CA VAL A 422 -6.21 -8.08 -67.07
C VAL A 422 -7.74 -8.02 -67.03
N PRO A 423 -8.39 -8.32 -65.89
CA PRO A 423 -9.66 -7.71 -65.57
C PRO A 423 -9.54 -6.84 -64.33
N SER A 424 -9.71 -5.55 -64.56
CA SER A 424 -10.16 -4.58 -63.57
C SER A 424 -11.52 -5.03 -63.03
N SER A 425 -11.66 -5.15 -61.72
CA SER A 425 -12.99 -5.17 -61.09
C SER A 425 -12.97 -4.51 -59.71
N SER A 426 -13.57 -3.34 -59.71
CA SER A 426 -14.09 -2.58 -58.57
C SER A 426 -15.08 -3.41 -57.75
N PHE A 427 -14.99 -3.34 -56.43
CA PHE A 427 -16.12 -3.65 -55.54
C PHE A 427 -16.37 -2.49 -54.57
N THR A 428 -17.56 -1.92 -54.74
CA THR A 428 -18.20 -0.87 -53.95
C THR A 428 -18.79 -1.43 -52.65
N PRO A 429 -18.79 -0.69 -51.53
CA PRO A 429 -19.67 -0.98 -50.40
C PRO A 429 -21.09 -0.47 -50.70
N ASN A 430 -22.07 -1.33 -50.51
CA ASN A 430 -23.49 -1.02 -50.65
C ASN A 430 -24.00 -0.33 -49.38
N VAL A 431 -24.59 0.87 -49.50
CA VAL A 431 -25.35 1.57 -48.46
C VAL A 431 -26.80 1.67 -48.93
N PRO A 432 -27.82 1.29 -48.14
CA PRO A 432 -29.17 1.80 -48.33
C PRO A 432 -29.33 3.12 -47.59
N ALA A 433 -29.70 4.15 -48.35
CA ALA A 433 -30.05 5.48 -47.87
C ALA A 433 -31.47 5.52 -47.27
N ALA A 434 -31.66 6.31 -46.22
CA ALA A 434 -32.90 7.06 -45.96
C ALA A 434 -32.56 8.33 -45.17
N ALA A 435 -32.92 9.48 -45.74
CA ALA A 435 -32.69 10.83 -45.24
C ALA A 435 -33.92 11.35 -44.44
N PRO A 436 -34.01 12.63 -44.03
CA PRO A 436 -33.89 13.03 -42.63
C PRO A 436 -35.19 13.67 -42.07
N ALA A 437 -35.31 13.78 -40.74
CA ALA A 437 -36.26 14.70 -40.11
C ALA A 437 -35.68 15.27 -38.80
N GLU A 438 -35.68 16.59 -38.74
CA GLU A 438 -35.27 17.46 -37.63
C GLU A 438 -36.11 17.20 -36.36
N ILE A 439 -35.46 17.26 -35.19
CA ILE A 439 -36.14 17.30 -33.89
C ILE A 439 -35.89 18.68 -33.28
N SER A 440 -36.95 19.49 -33.28
CA SER A 440 -37.03 20.75 -32.54
C SER A 440 -37.15 20.50 -31.04
N GLN A 441 -36.40 21.29 -30.26
CA GLN A 441 -36.56 21.43 -28.81
C GLN A 441 -37.96 21.93 -28.42
N PRO A 442 -38.37 21.71 -27.16
CA PRO A 442 -38.60 22.88 -26.31
C PRO A 442 -38.21 22.71 -24.83
N SER A 443 -37.86 23.84 -24.20
CA SER A 443 -37.61 24.01 -22.77
C SER A 443 -38.91 24.37 -21.99
N PRO A 444 -38.91 24.67 -20.67
CA PRO A 444 -39.76 24.00 -19.69
C PRO A 444 -40.92 24.86 -19.14
N SER A 445 -41.92 24.23 -18.51
CA SER A 445 -42.86 24.88 -17.58
C SER A 445 -43.59 23.87 -16.67
N SER A 446 -43.35 24.03 -15.37
CA SER A 446 -44.26 24.03 -14.21
C SER A 446 -45.59 23.25 -14.23
N ILE A 447 -45.88 22.48 -13.15
CA ILE A 447 -47.07 22.56 -12.25
C ILE A 447 -47.48 21.19 -11.61
N SER A 448 -47.54 21.20 -10.27
CA SER A 448 -48.46 20.53 -9.30
C SER A 448 -48.41 19.03 -8.93
N LEU A 449 -48.46 18.81 -7.60
CA LEU A 449 -48.91 17.61 -6.87
C LEU A 449 -50.38 17.23 -7.18
N PRO A 450 -50.77 15.95 -6.96
CA PRO A 450 -51.60 15.63 -5.79
C PRO A 450 -51.33 14.27 -5.09
N THR A 451 -51.48 14.34 -3.76
CA THR A 451 -52.03 13.48 -2.69
C THR A 451 -52.54 12.04 -2.92
N GLU A 452 -52.21 11.18 -1.92
CA GLU A 452 -52.85 9.97 -1.33
C GLU A 452 -53.70 8.99 -2.18
N GLU A 453 -53.47 7.67 -2.05
CA GLU A 453 -54.33 6.74 -1.26
C GLU A 453 -53.84 5.26 -1.29
N SER A 454 -53.78 4.67 -0.09
CA SER A 454 -54.13 3.27 0.32
C SER A 454 -53.55 2.00 -0.35
N ALA A 455 -53.06 1.12 0.54
CA ALA A 455 -52.66 -0.30 0.35
C ALA A 455 -53.85 -1.25 0.02
N PRO A 456 -53.62 -2.56 -0.30
CA PRO A 456 -53.43 -3.54 0.78
C PRO A 456 -52.49 -4.74 0.52
N THR A 457 -52.01 -5.23 1.66
CA THR A 457 -51.44 -6.52 2.09
C THR A 457 -51.81 -7.79 1.30
N GLN A 458 -50.81 -8.66 1.04
CA GLN A 458 -50.98 -10.12 1.08
C GLN A 458 -49.78 -10.83 1.74
N THR A 459 -50.12 -11.66 2.72
CA THR A 459 -49.31 -12.54 3.56
C THR A 459 -49.25 -13.93 2.93
N ILE A 460 -48.08 -14.58 2.80
CA ILE A 460 -47.95 -16.05 2.82
C ILE A 460 -46.65 -16.47 3.53
N GLN A 461 -46.81 -17.52 4.34
CA GLN A 461 -45.89 -18.15 5.29
C GLN A 461 -44.88 -19.13 4.65
N THR A 462 -43.68 -19.14 5.25
CA THR A 462 -42.76 -20.25 5.59
C THR A 462 -42.75 -21.57 4.81
N GLU A 463 -41.55 -21.99 4.38
CA GLU A 463 -41.06 -23.36 4.63
C GLU A 463 -39.53 -23.41 4.72
N LYS A 464 -39.03 -24.12 5.74
CA LYS A 464 -37.61 -24.39 6.04
C LYS A 464 -37.19 -25.67 5.32
N SER A 465 -36.02 -25.68 4.70
CA SER A 465 -35.20 -26.89 4.57
C SER A 465 -33.72 -26.53 4.65
N SER A 466 -33.03 -27.26 5.52
CA SER A 466 -31.62 -27.19 5.88
C SER A 466 -30.72 -27.97 4.92
N THR A 467 -29.58 -27.39 4.54
CA THR A 467 -28.37 -28.13 4.14
C THR A 467 -27.13 -27.26 4.39
N GLU A 468 -26.20 -27.78 5.17
CA GLU A 468 -24.89 -27.21 5.47
C GLU A 468 -23.95 -27.32 4.25
N SER A 469 -23.20 -26.24 3.93
CA SER A 469 -21.92 -26.33 3.21
C SER A 469 -21.11 -25.03 3.31
N SER A 470 -19.90 -25.15 3.87
CA SER A 470 -18.65 -24.41 3.64
C SER A 470 -18.71 -22.92 3.23
N GLY A 471 -18.17 -22.07 4.11
CA GLY A 471 -18.13 -20.62 3.98
C GLY A 471 -17.32 -20.09 2.80
N ASN A 472 -17.93 -19.13 2.11
CA ASN A 472 -17.28 -18.09 1.33
C ASN A 472 -17.77 -16.73 1.82
N LEU A 473 -16.82 -15.80 1.95
CA LEU A 473 -16.95 -14.53 2.63
C LEU A 473 -17.42 -13.44 1.66
N THR A 474 -18.68 -13.49 1.20
CA THR A 474 -19.26 -12.37 0.41
C THR A 474 -20.75 -12.07 0.64
N ASP A 475 -21.47 -12.82 1.49
CA ASP A 475 -22.91 -12.55 1.68
C ASP A 475 -23.24 -12.04 3.08
N PHE A 476 -23.54 -10.74 3.16
CA PHE A 476 -24.38 -10.17 4.22
C PHE A 476 -25.44 -9.28 3.57
N GLU A 477 -26.69 -9.73 3.63
CA GLU A 477 -27.87 -9.02 3.10
C GLU A 477 -28.58 -8.17 4.18
N TRP A 478 -28.68 -6.88 3.85
CA TRP A 478 -29.63 -5.78 4.19
C TRP A 478 -29.83 -5.15 5.58
#